data_AF-A0A7S2U377-F1
#
_entry.id   AF-A0A7S2U377-F1
#
_cell.length_a   1.000
_cell.length_b   1.000
_cell.length_c   1.000
_cell.angle_alpha   90.00
_cell.angle_beta   90.00
_cell.angle_gamma   90.00
#
_symmetry.space_group_name_H-M   'P 1'
#
loop_
_entity.id
_entity.type
_entity.pdbx_description
1 polymer ?
#
loop_
_entity_poly.entity_id
_entity_poly.type
_entity_poly.pdbx_seq_one_letter_code
_entity_poly.pdbx_strand_id
1 'polypeptide(L)'
;SSSSSSSSATPLPSWFESLKRLIGLSTSPSPASSSSSSVSSTDQWESLVRPSPDGTLWAKIYSDPERAKDAAVLPDSNEPAHVFFGHDAVAGLQQEARATGLDTGCCYGKRLTAALVQINPDNTWTSDIVSVPARTMHSVPSSKK
;
A
#
# COMPACT_ATOMS: atom_id res chain seq x y z
N SER A 1 33.14 19.09 -35.97
CA SER A 1 33.03 19.26 -34.50
C SER A 1 31.86 18.43 -34.05
N SER A 2 32.11 17.25 -33.48
CA SER A 2 31.02 16.35 -33.05
C SER A 2 31.33 15.87 -31.65
N SER A 3 30.68 16.48 -30.66
CA SER A 3 30.83 16.13 -29.25
C SER A 3 29.68 15.21 -28.85
N SER A 4 29.98 13.94 -28.65
CA SER A 4 29.05 12.95 -28.12
C SER A 4 29.00 13.05 -26.59
N SER A 5 27.86 13.46 -26.04
CA SER A 5 27.63 13.50 -24.59
C SER A 5 27.13 12.14 -24.12
N SER A 6 28.00 11.36 -23.49
CA SER A 6 27.66 10.13 -22.78
C SER A 6 27.09 10.47 -21.40
N SER A 7 25.78 10.28 -21.23
CA SER A 7 25.09 10.42 -19.94
C SER A 7 25.38 9.19 -19.07
N SER A 8 26.22 9.35 -18.05
CA SER A 8 26.43 8.34 -17.02
C SER A 8 25.18 8.24 -16.12
N ALA A 9 24.45 7.14 -16.23
CA ALA A 9 23.37 6.82 -15.30
C ALA A 9 23.97 6.58 -13.91
N THR A 10 23.50 7.32 -12.91
CA THR A 10 23.88 7.10 -11.52
C THR A 10 23.29 5.78 -11.02
N PRO A 11 24.06 4.96 -10.27
CA PRO A 11 23.53 3.71 -9.74
C PRO A 11 22.43 4.00 -8.72
N LEU A 12 21.35 3.22 -8.79
CA LEU A 12 20.25 3.32 -7.84
C LEU A 12 20.74 2.93 -6.43
N PRO A 13 20.15 3.52 -5.38
CA PRO A 13 20.51 3.20 -4.01
C PRO A 13 20.20 1.73 -3.68
N SER A 14 21.04 1.10 -2.85
CA SER A 14 20.94 -0.32 -2.51
C SER A 14 19.60 -0.75 -1.88
N TRP A 15 18.89 0.16 -1.21
CA TRP A 15 17.56 -0.13 -0.64
C TRP A 15 16.49 -0.40 -1.70
N PHE A 16 16.71 0.07 -2.94
CA PHE A 16 15.79 -0.16 -4.06
C PHE A 16 15.72 -1.65 -4.46
N GLU A 17 16.84 -2.37 -4.36
CA GLU A 17 16.88 -3.82 -4.61
C GLU A 17 16.25 -4.63 -3.46
N SER A 18 16.38 -4.17 -2.22
CA SER A 18 15.67 -4.75 -1.08
C SER A 18 14.15 -4.60 -1.22
N LEU A 19 13.69 -3.48 -1.78
CA LEU A 19 12.27 -3.27 -2.09
C LEU A 19 11.73 -4.21 -3.15
N LYS A 20 12.48 -4.45 -4.24
CA LYS A 20 12.10 -5.41 -5.29
C LYS A 20 11.92 -6.82 -4.75
N ARG A 21 12.78 -7.23 -3.81
CA ARG A 21 12.66 -8.50 -3.09
C ARG A 21 11.43 -8.55 -2.19
N LEU A 22 11.12 -7.45 -1.49
CA LEU A 22 9.97 -7.37 -0.59
C LEU A 22 8.63 -7.44 -1.34
N ILE A 23 8.57 -6.91 -2.57
CA ILE A 23 7.37 -6.88 -3.42
C ILE A 23 7.32 -8.00 -4.48
N GLY A 24 8.17 -9.02 -4.37
CA GLY A 24 8.10 -10.24 -5.19
C GLY A 24 8.53 -10.10 -6.66
N LEU A 25 9.23 -9.02 -7.04
CA LEU A 25 9.75 -8.82 -8.39
C LEU A 25 11.11 -9.51 -8.54
N SER A 26 11.14 -10.85 -8.56
CA SER A 26 12.33 -11.62 -8.94
C SER A 26 12.12 -12.25 -10.31
N THR A 27 12.92 -11.84 -11.30
CA THR A 27 12.99 -12.48 -12.61
C THR A 27 14.00 -13.62 -12.58
N SER A 28 13.53 -14.86 -12.64
CA SER A 28 14.31 -15.97 -13.20
C SER A 28 13.41 -16.94 -13.98
N PRO A 29 13.86 -17.50 -15.11
CA PRO A 29 13.03 -18.28 -16.03
C PRO A 29 12.89 -19.76 -15.59
N SER A 30 11.67 -20.29 -15.79
CA SER A 30 11.24 -21.66 -15.50
C SER A 30 11.91 -22.75 -16.36
N PRO A 31 11.70 -24.04 -16.00
CA PRO A 31 11.07 -24.92 -16.97
C PRO A 31 9.85 -25.66 -16.38
N ALA A 32 8.93 -26.02 -17.29
CA ALA A 32 7.59 -26.54 -17.03
C ALA A 32 7.55 -28.01 -16.56
N SER A 33 6.56 -28.36 -15.73
CA SER A 33 5.66 -29.50 -15.98
C SER A 33 4.55 -29.68 -14.92
N SER A 34 3.35 -29.92 -15.44
CA SER A 34 2.20 -30.68 -14.90
C SER A 34 1.47 -30.23 -13.63
N SER A 35 0.31 -29.60 -13.88
CA SER A 35 -1.02 -29.99 -13.43
C SER A 35 -1.25 -30.32 -11.94
N SER A 36 -1.83 -29.37 -11.18
CA SER A 36 -3.21 -29.47 -10.68
C SER A 36 -3.53 -28.36 -9.66
N SER A 37 -4.69 -27.73 -9.84
CA SER A 37 -5.30 -26.66 -9.03
C SER A 37 -4.46 -25.40 -8.82
N SER A 38 -4.39 -24.56 -9.86
CA SER A 38 -4.09 -23.14 -9.73
C SER A 38 -5.26 -22.43 -9.04
N VAL A 39 -5.36 -22.56 -7.71
CA VAL A 39 -6.02 -21.51 -6.92
C VAL A 39 -5.04 -20.36 -6.90
N SER A 40 -5.42 -19.23 -7.49
CA SER A 40 -4.58 -18.05 -7.50
C SER A 40 -4.37 -17.64 -6.04
N SER A 41 -3.13 -17.49 -5.57
CA SER A 41 -2.86 -16.96 -4.22
C SER A 41 -3.53 -15.60 -3.97
N THR A 42 -3.95 -14.92 -5.03
CA THR A 42 -4.82 -13.73 -4.96
C THR A 42 -6.26 -13.99 -4.51
N ASP A 43 -6.81 -15.20 -4.64
CA ASP A 43 -8.19 -15.48 -4.22
C ASP A 43 -8.29 -15.73 -2.69
N GLN A 44 -7.19 -16.15 -2.07
CA GLN A 44 -7.19 -16.47 -0.64
C GLN A 44 -7.24 -15.23 0.26
N TRP A 45 -6.57 -14.14 -0.11
CA TRP A 45 -6.60 -12.91 0.70
C TRP A 45 -7.97 -12.22 0.63
N GLU A 46 -8.66 -12.28 -0.51
CA GLU A 46 -10.03 -11.76 -0.65
C GLU A 46 -11.02 -12.47 0.28
N SER A 47 -10.83 -13.77 0.54
CA SER A 47 -11.71 -14.53 1.46
C SER A 47 -11.50 -14.17 2.94
N LEU A 48 -10.30 -13.71 3.30
CA LEU A 48 -9.96 -13.27 4.67
C LEU A 48 -10.41 -11.83 4.93
N VAL A 49 -10.45 -11.02 3.87
CA VAL A 49 -10.92 -9.64 3.89
C VAL A 49 -12.44 -9.65 3.74
N ARG A 50 -13.17 -9.78 4.86
CA ARG A 50 -14.64 -9.72 4.84
C ARG A 50 -15.07 -8.29 4.44
N PRO A 51 -15.68 -8.06 3.27
CA PRO A 51 -16.20 -6.74 2.93
C PRO A 51 -17.20 -6.31 3.99
N SER A 52 -17.13 -5.05 4.42
CA SER A 52 -18.09 -4.50 5.37
C SER A 52 -19.51 -4.61 4.79
N PRO A 53 -20.45 -5.29 5.46
CA PRO A 53 -21.79 -5.55 4.92
C PRO A 53 -22.60 -4.30 4.58
N ASP A 54 -22.22 -3.17 5.15
CA ASP A 54 -22.90 -1.89 5.15
C ASP A 54 -22.19 -0.80 4.31
N GLY A 55 -21.09 -1.15 3.64
CA GLY A 55 -20.26 -0.15 2.94
C GLY A 55 -19.42 0.71 3.90
N THR A 56 -19.23 0.28 5.14
CA THR A 56 -18.33 0.95 6.08
C THR A 56 -16.90 0.98 5.54
N LEU A 57 -16.30 2.17 5.60
CA LEU A 57 -14.92 2.42 5.19
C LEU A 57 -13.93 1.52 5.95
N TRP A 58 -12.92 1.01 5.24
CA TRP A 58 -11.86 0.18 5.82
C TRP A 58 -11.16 0.85 7.00
N ALA A 59 -10.94 2.16 6.95
CA ALA A 59 -10.31 2.87 8.07
C ALA A 59 -11.11 2.76 9.38
N LYS A 60 -12.44 2.75 9.31
CA LYS A 60 -13.30 2.57 10.48
C LYS A 60 -13.24 1.15 11.02
N ILE A 61 -13.20 0.16 10.13
CA ILE A 61 -13.06 -1.26 10.52
C ILE A 61 -11.75 -1.48 11.25
N TYR A 62 -10.64 -0.97 10.70
CA TYR A 62 -9.31 -1.10 11.31
C TYR A 62 -9.15 -0.26 12.57
N SER A 63 -9.94 0.79 12.73
CA SER A 63 -9.92 1.64 13.94
C SER A 63 -10.84 1.18 15.05
N ASP A 64 -11.75 0.24 14.78
CA ASP A 64 -12.66 -0.31 15.78
C ASP A 64 -11.90 -1.25 16.74
N PRO A 65 -11.78 -0.89 18.04
CA PRO A 65 -11.04 -1.68 19.01
C PRO A 65 -11.66 -3.06 19.26
N GLU A 66 -12.97 -3.25 19.04
CA GLU A 66 -13.63 -4.54 19.20
C GLU A 66 -13.30 -5.50 18.05
N ARG A 67 -13.02 -4.95 16.85
CA ARG A 67 -12.60 -5.72 15.66
C ARG A 67 -11.09 -5.84 15.53
N ALA A 68 -10.34 -4.89 16.08
CA ALA A 68 -8.89 -4.88 16.07
C ALA A 68 -8.27 -5.91 17.04
N LYS A 69 -9.09 -6.63 17.82
CA LYS A 69 -8.63 -7.76 18.67
C LYS A 69 -7.94 -8.87 17.87
N ASP A 70 -8.34 -9.03 16.60
CA ASP A 70 -7.72 -9.97 15.65
C ASP A 70 -6.69 -9.28 14.73
N ALA A 71 -6.57 -7.95 14.79
CA ALA A 71 -5.54 -7.21 14.05
C ALA A 71 -4.18 -7.42 14.73
N ALA A 72 -3.10 -7.24 13.97
CA ALA A 72 -1.74 -7.46 14.46
C ALA A 72 -1.48 -6.69 15.77
N VAL A 73 -1.54 -7.40 16.90
CA VAL A 73 -1.13 -6.89 18.21
C VAL A 73 0.39 -6.82 18.20
N LEU A 74 0.94 -5.64 18.47
CA LEU A 74 2.39 -5.50 18.57
C LEU A 74 2.89 -6.30 19.78
N PRO A 75 3.99 -7.07 19.66
CA PRO A 75 4.40 -8.06 20.64
C PRO A 75 4.71 -7.53 22.05
N ASP A 76 4.90 -6.21 22.21
CA ASP A 76 5.26 -5.56 23.48
C ASP A 76 4.23 -4.53 23.99
N SER A 77 3.16 -4.27 23.24
CA SER A 77 2.12 -3.31 23.64
C SER A 77 0.75 -3.95 23.46
N ASN A 78 -0.07 -3.94 24.51
CA ASN A 78 -1.46 -4.42 24.47
C ASN A 78 -2.39 -3.47 23.65
N GLU A 79 -1.80 -2.70 22.74
CA GLU A 79 -2.45 -1.71 21.88
C GLU A 79 -2.44 -2.21 20.42
N PRO A 80 -3.60 -2.19 19.74
CA PRO A 80 -3.66 -2.48 18.31
C PRO A 80 -2.74 -1.56 17.48
N ALA A 81 -2.01 -2.14 16.54
CA ALA A 81 -1.16 -1.41 15.60
C ALA A 81 -1.95 -0.43 14.73
N HIS A 82 -1.30 0.67 14.33
CA HIS A 82 -1.88 1.59 13.35
C HIS A 82 -1.71 1.05 11.92
N VAL A 83 -2.78 0.97 11.16
CA VAL A 83 -2.79 0.38 9.82
C VAL A 83 -2.76 1.47 8.74
N PHE A 84 -1.68 1.54 7.98
CA PHE A 84 -1.65 2.31 6.73
C PHE A 84 -2.04 1.40 5.56
N PHE A 85 -3.03 1.79 4.76
CA PHE A 85 -3.56 0.96 3.68
C PHE A 85 -3.92 1.77 2.43
N GLY A 86 -4.21 1.08 1.33
CA GLY A 86 -4.63 1.68 0.06
C GLY A 86 -5.83 0.94 -0.56
N HIS A 87 -5.89 0.84 -1.89
CA HIS A 87 -6.87 0.08 -2.69
C HIS A 87 -8.22 0.77 -2.93
N ASP A 88 -8.77 1.50 -1.95
CA ASP A 88 -10.05 2.21 -2.10
C ASP A 88 -9.87 3.68 -2.50
N ALA A 89 -9.50 3.90 -3.76
CA ALA A 89 -9.34 5.23 -4.35
C ALA A 89 -10.65 6.06 -4.44
N VAL A 90 -11.81 5.40 -4.30
CA VAL A 90 -13.13 6.07 -4.32
C VAL A 90 -13.32 6.85 -3.03
N ALA A 91 -13.01 6.22 -1.89
CA ALA A 91 -13.08 6.85 -0.57
C ALA A 91 -12.04 7.96 -0.36
N GLY A 92 -10.91 7.93 -1.09
CA GLY A 92 -9.87 8.94 -0.99
C GLY A 92 -9.09 8.87 0.33
N LEU A 93 -8.62 10.01 0.84
CA LEU A 93 -7.84 10.05 2.08
C LEU A 93 -8.75 9.74 3.27
N GLN A 94 -8.44 8.68 4.00
CA GLN A 94 -9.16 8.26 5.19
C GLN A 94 -8.24 8.43 6.40
N GLN A 95 -8.69 9.12 7.44
CA GLN A 95 -7.92 9.32 8.68
C GLN A 95 -8.82 8.95 9.86
N GLU A 96 -8.46 7.86 10.53
CA GLU A 96 -9.13 7.35 11.71
C GLU A 96 -8.08 7.06 12.80
N ALA A 97 -8.52 6.84 14.03
CA ALA A 97 -7.64 6.79 15.20
C ALA A 97 -6.53 5.73 15.14
N ARG A 98 -6.76 4.60 14.44
CA ARG A 98 -5.78 3.52 14.30
C ARG A 98 -5.60 3.08 12.85
N ALA A 99 -6.09 3.86 11.89
CA ALA A 99 -5.98 3.50 10.48
C ALA A 99 -5.99 4.71 9.56
N THR A 100 -5.14 4.66 8.53
CA THR A 100 -5.04 5.72 7.52
C THR A 100 -5.04 5.11 6.12
N GLY A 101 -6.05 5.48 5.33
CA GLY A 101 -6.15 5.13 3.91
C GLY A 101 -5.41 6.17 3.06
N LEU A 102 -4.35 5.75 2.38
CA LEU A 102 -3.46 6.61 1.59
C LEU A 102 -3.77 6.59 0.08
N ASP A 103 -4.65 5.70 -0.38
CA ASP A 103 -5.03 5.64 -1.79
C ASP A 103 -5.98 6.78 -2.14
N THR A 104 -5.39 7.88 -2.59
CA THR A 104 -6.12 9.07 -3.02
C THR A 104 -6.38 9.10 -4.52
N GLY A 105 -6.16 7.98 -5.24
CA GLY A 105 -6.48 7.84 -6.65
C GLY A 105 -5.56 8.60 -7.61
N CYS A 106 -4.24 8.56 -7.38
CA CYS A 106 -3.25 9.23 -8.21
C CYS A 106 -3.41 8.90 -9.71
N CYS A 107 -3.56 7.62 -10.04
CA CYS A 107 -3.72 7.16 -11.43
C CYS A 107 -4.98 7.72 -12.10
N TYR A 108 -5.98 8.11 -11.32
CA TYR A 108 -7.23 8.73 -11.75
C TYR A 108 -7.16 10.26 -11.82
N GLY A 109 -5.96 10.84 -11.80
CA GLY A 109 -5.74 12.28 -11.91
C GLY A 109 -5.97 13.05 -10.61
N LYS A 110 -6.04 12.37 -9.46
CA LYS A 110 -6.17 13.01 -8.14
C LYS A 110 -4.79 13.33 -7.54
N ARG A 111 -4.38 12.64 -6.47
CA ARG A 111 -3.13 12.91 -5.73
C ARG A 111 -2.40 11.61 -5.43
N LEU A 112 -1.09 11.67 -5.26
CA LEU A 112 -0.30 10.63 -4.59
C LEU A 112 -0.08 11.09 -3.15
N THR A 113 -0.48 10.25 -2.19
CA THR A 113 -0.44 10.56 -0.75
C THR A 113 0.48 9.59 -0.03
N ALA A 114 1.26 10.10 0.91
CA ALA A 114 2.14 9.32 1.77
C ALA A 114 2.02 9.80 3.22
N ALA A 115 2.29 8.88 4.16
CA ALA A 115 2.52 9.20 5.56
C ALA A 115 4.02 9.21 5.82
N LEU A 116 4.55 10.33 6.30
CA LEU A 116 5.92 10.42 6.79
C LEU A 116 5.93 9.98 8.24
N VAL A 117 6.39 8.75 8.51
CA VAL A 117 6.42 8.17 9.85
C VAL A 117 7.76 8.47 10.51
N GLN A 118 7.72 9.07 11.70
CA GLN A 118 8.89 9.31 12.54
C GLN A 118 8.78 8.46 13.80
N ILE A 119 9.82 7.66 14.07
CA ILE A 119 9.94 6.91 15.32
C ILE A 119 10.77 7.74 16.31
N ASN A 120 10.22 7.98 17.49
CA ASN A 120 10.85 8.75 18.54
C ASN A 120 11.78 7.87 19.40
N PRO A 121 12.74 8.47 20.14
CA PRO A 121 13.65 7.71 21.01
C PRO A 121 12.97 6.91 22.12
N ASP A 122 11.76 7.29 22.53
CA ASP A 122 10.93 6.60 23.52
C ASP A 122 10.07 5.48 22.91
N ASN A 123 10.34 5.10 21.66
CA ASN A 123 9.62 4.09 20.88
C ASN A 123 8.15 4.46 20.57
N THR A 124 7.75 5.72 20.79
CA THR A 124 6.52 6.27 20.23
C THR A 124 6.75 6.67 18.77
N TRP A 125 5.67 7.01 18.06
CA TRP A 125 5.77 7.45 16.68
C TRP A 125 4.78 8.58 16.39
N THR A 126 5.12 9.39 15.40
CA THR A 126 4.24 10.41 14.82
C THR A 126 4.18 10.21 13.31
N SER A 127 3.13 10.76 12.68
CA SER A 127 3.05 10.77 11.22
C SER A 127 2.48 12.07 10.66
N ASP A 128 3.09 12.56 9.59
CA ASP A 128 2.57 13.68 8.80
C ASP A 128 2.06 13.21 7.44
N ILE A 129 0.90 13.71 7.02
CA ILE A 129 0.35 13.41 5.70
C ILE A 129 0.92 14.40 4.68
N VAL A 130 1.66 13.87 3.72
CA VAL A 130 2.18 14.63 2.57
C VAL A 130 1.52 14.15 1.30
N SER A 131 1.31 15.04 0.34
CA SER A 131 0.63 14.66 -0.90
C SER A 131 0.98 15.56 -2.06
N VAL A 132 1.20 14.97 -3.23
CA VAL A 132 1.49 15.68 -4.48
C VAL A 132 0.34 15.51 -5.48
N PRO A 133 -0.05 16.57 -6.22
CA PRO A 133 -1.02 16.43 -7.31
C PRO A 133 -0.54 15.47 -8.39
N ALA A 134 -1.45 14.69 -8.97
CA ALA A 134 -1.17 13.94 -10.18
C ALA A 134 -0.87 14.92 -11.33
N ARG A 135 0.16 14.62 -12.13
CA ARG A 135 0.52 15.45 -13.28
C ARG A 135 -0.50 15.33 -14.42
N THR A 136 -1.08 14.14 -14.57
CA THR A 136 -2.11 13.82 -15.56
C THR A 136 -2.92 12.61 -15.08
N MET A 137 -4.10 12.40 -15.66
CA MET A 137 -4.85 11.17 -15.50
C MET A 137 -4.22 10.08 -16.38
N HIS A 138 -3.96 8.91 -15.80
CA HIS A 138 -3.39 7.75 -16.48
C HIS A 138 -4.40 6.62 -16.70
N SER A 139 -5.47 6.61 -15.91
CA SER A 139 -6.58 5.67 -16.02
C SER A 139 -7.90 6.40 -15.82
N VAL A 140 -8.90 6.07 -16.62
CA VAL A 140 -10.26 6.59 -16.43
C VAL A 140 -10.94 5.74 -15.35
N PRO A 141 -11.55 6.34 -14.32
CA PRO A 141 -12.30 5.58 -13.32
C PRO A 141 -13.38 4.73 -13.99
N SER A 142 -13.48 3.46 -13.61
CA SER A 142 -14.59 2.63 -14.07
C SER A 142 -15.85 3.03 -13.33
N SER A 143 -16.83 3.60 -14.06
CA SER A 143 -18.16 3.85 -13.53
C SER A 143 -18.89 2.52 -13.35
N LYS A 144 -18.86 1.93 -12.16
CA LYS A 144 -19.88 0.94 -11.80
C LYS A 144 -21.16 1.72 -11.48
N LYS A 145 -22.18 1.54 -12.32
CA LYS A 145 -23.56 1.98 -12.10
C LYS A 145 -24.16 1.25 -10.91
#